data_AF-A0A4Q5U3A9-F1
#
_entry.id   AF-A0A4Q5U3A9-F1
#
_cell.length_a   1.000
_cell.length_b   1.000
_cell.length_c   1.000
_cell.angle_alpha   90.00
_cell.angle_beta   90.00
_cell.angle_gamma   90.00
#
_symmetry.space_group_name_H-M   'P 1'
#
loop_
_entity.id
_entity.type
_entity.pdbx_description
1 polymer ?
#
loop_
_entity_poly.entity_id
_entity_poly.type
_entity_poly.pdbx_seq_one_letter_code
_entity_poly.pdbx_strand_id
1 'polypeptide(L)'
;MINGTQPDLWDQYGFESPKPGAMRIHKLNLVLLLLFSGCLLAQPAGKTLICLTYDDGLPSHLNTVIPQLDSFGFKGTFFINSIRGSSDNIGSISPELIGWNKASEKGHEIGNHTLFHACPEAFGWQKSFALETYTIPRLLQEIKLAGELLALVDGKKSLRNFAYPCNNFSLHDTDFSMLLQSGSFIKYARTGGNRDSIVSDPAHANLLKIPSWLVEEGTGLNELIAFARAARKVNGIGVYQFHGIGSEFFRVDAQVHRAFLRWLKEHASEYEVGTFEETAQEIIRKGQPGFPDR
;
A
#
# COMPACT_ATOMS: atom_id res chain seq x y z
N MET A 1 -15.43 -71.34 52.08
CA MET A 1 -15.01 -72.25 51.00
C MET A 1 -13.58 -71.89 50.61
N ILE A 2 -12.66 -72.86 50.68
CA ILE A 2 -11.35 -72.99 49.99
C ILE A 2 -10.29 -71.93 50.38
N ASN A 3 -9.25 -72.21 51.19
CA ASN A 3 -8.00 -73.02 51.04
C ASN A 3 -6.81 -72.33 50.35
N GLY A 4 -5.62 -72.45 50.98
CA GLY A 4 -4.26 -72.43 50.38
C GLY A 4 -3.43 -71.15 50.63
N THR A 5 -2.51 -71.05 51.61
CA THR A 5 -1.09 -71.52 51.73
C THR A 5 -0.04 -70.87 50.80
N GLN A 6 0.71 -69.89 51.37
CA GLN A 6 2.19 -69.64 51.39
C GLN A 6 3.05 -69.49 50.09
N PRO A 7 4.31 -68.97 50.11
CA PRO A 7 5.07 -68.16 51.09
C PRO A 7 5.93 -66.99 50.48
N ASP A 8 6.73 -66.35 51.35
CA ASP A 8 7.72 -65.27 51.19
C ASP A 8 8.75 -65.38 50.04
N LEU A 9 9.17 -64.21 49.56
CA LEU A 9 10.50 -63.97 49.00
C LEU A 9 11.02 -62.64 49.55
N TRP A 10 12.31 -62.62 49.92
CA TRP A 10 13.12 -61.47 50.37
C TRP A 10 13.57 -61.43 51.85
N ASP A 11 13.94 -62.61 52.38
CA ASP A 11 15.02 -62.77 53.36
C ASP A 11 16.36 -63.08 52.64
N GLN A 12 16.87 -62.16 51.81
CA GLN A 12 18.18 -62.41 51.16
C GLN A 12 19.10 -61.23 50.91
N TYR A 13 18.77 -60.02 51.35
CA TYR A 13 19.71 -58.89 51.27
C TYR A 13 19.63 -58.05 52.53
N GLY A 14 20.53 -58.33 53.48
CA GLY A 14 20.58 -57.71 54.80
C GLY A 14 20.69 -56.19 54.75
N PHE A 15 19.58 -55.51 55.02
CA PHE A 15 19.54 -54.09 55.31
C PHE A 15 18.96 -53.85 56.70
N GLU A 16 19.83 -53.51 57.63
CA GLU A 16 19.46 -52.94 58.93
C GLU A 16 18.74 -51.59 58.73
N SER A 17 17.74 -51.32 59.57
CA SER A 17 17.08 -50.02 59.63
C SER A 17 18.02 -48.95 60.23
N PRO A 18 18.18 -47.76 59.62
CA PRO A 18 19.08 -46.76 60.15
C PRO A 18 18.48 -46.06 61.38
N LYS A 19 19.26 -46.02 62.47
CA LYS A 19 19.01 -45.16 63.65
C LYS A 19 19.20 -43.67 63.29
N PRO A 20 18.51 -42.74 63.99
CA PRO A 20 18.59 -41.32 63.67
C PRO A 20 19.93 -40.72 64.14
N GLY A 21 20.81 -40.43 63.19
CA GLY A 21 22.03 -39.65 63.38
C GLY A 21 21.86 -38.24 62.83
N ALA A 22 22.08 -37.24 63.67
CA ALA A 22 22.04 -35.82 63.32
C ALA A 22 23.06 -35.51 62.21
N MET A 23 22.58 -34.97 61.09
CA MET A 23 23.43 -34.49 59.99
C MET A 23 23.17 -32.99 59.76
N ARG A 24 24.21 -32.20 60.01
CA ARG A 24 24.27 -30.76 59.71
C ARG A 24 24.12 -30.56 58.20
N ILE A 25 23.04 -29.90 57.78
CA ILE A 25 22.85 -29.48 56.40
C ILE A 25 23.59 -28.16 56.21
N HIS A 26 24.71 -28.19 55.48
CA HIS A 26 25.27 -26.97 54.91
C HIS A 26 24.34 -26.49 53.79
N LYS A 27 23.82 -25.27 53.95
CA LYS A 27 23.04 -24.57 52.92
C LYS A 27 23.95 -24.30 51.71
N LEU A 28 23.95 -25.19 50.73
CA LEU A 28 24.52 -24.93 49.42
C LEU A 28 23.44 -24.21 48.60
N ASN A 29 23.53 -22.87 48.56
CA ASN A 29 22.71 -22.05 47.68
C ASN A 29 23.16 -22.27 46.23
N LEU A 30 22.59 -23.27 45.56
CA LEU A 30 22.72 -23.40 44.11
C LEU A 30 21.62 -22.54 43.45
N VAL A 31 21.90 -21.24 43.31
CA VAL A 31 21.11 -20.37 42.46
C VAL A 31 21.57 -20.59 41.02
N LEU A 32 20.87 -21.46 40.30
CA LEU A 32 21.03 -21.62 38.85
C LEU A 32 20.35 -20.41 38.18
N LEU A 33 21.10 -19.32 38.03
CA LEU A 33 20.67 -18.16 37.25
C LEU A 33 20.71 -18.56 35.76
N LEU A 34 19.57 -19.02 35.23
CA LEU A 34 19.34 -19.07 33.78
C LEU A 34 19.29 -17.63 33.27
N LEU A 35 20.45 -17.09 32.91
CA LEU A 35 20.56 -15.92 32.04
C LEU A 35 20.10 -16.36 30.64
N PHE A 36 18.79 -16.49 30.45
CA PHE A 36 18.21 -16.24 29.13
C PHE A 36 18.46 -14.77 28.85
N SER A 37 19.64 -14.46 28.30
CA SER A 37 19.79 -13.28 27.47
C SER A 37 18.82 -13.47 26.32
N GLY A 38 17.58 -13.00 26.53
CA GLY A 38 16.62 -12.77 25.48
C GLY A 38 17.23 -11.72 24.57
N CYS A 39 18.13 -12.15 23.70
CA CYS A 39 18.29 -11.52 22.41
C CYS A 39 16.89 -11.68 21.79
N LEU A 40 16.03 -10.66 21.95
CA LEU A 40 14.93 -10.48 21.02
C LEU A 40 15.63 -10.44 19.67
N LEU A 41 15.67 -11.58 18.98
CA LEU A 41 15.85 -11.57 17.55
C LEU A 41 14.69 -10.71 17.07
N ALA A 42 14.99 -9.45 16.74
CA ALA A 42 14.05 -8.61 16.03
C ALA A 42 13.60 -9.48 14.86
N GLN A 43 12.33 -9.85 14.84
CA GLN A 43 11.78 -10.54 13.68
C GLN A 43 12.18 -9.67 12.49
N PRO A 44 12.70 -10.25 11.39
CA PRO A 44 13.02 -9.45 10.23
C PRO A 44 11.76 -8.68 9.89
N ALA A 45 11.85 -7.34 9.92
CA ALA A 45 10.72 -6.50 9.56
C ALA A 45 10.26 -6.98 8.18
N GLY A 46 8.96 -7.28 8.10
CA GLY A 46 8.35 -7.80 6.89
C GLY A 46 8.63 -6.90 5.68
N LYS A 47 8.20 -7.36 4.50
CA LYS A 47 8.38 -6.54 3.30
C LYS A 47 7.67 -5.19 3.46
N THR A 48 8.37 -4.13 3.11
CA THR A 48 7.79 -2.79 3.06
C THR A 48 7.01 -2.65 1.76
N LEU A 49 5.71 -2.36 1.86
CA LEU A 49 4.88 -2.13 0.70
C LEU A 49 5.22 -0.78 0.06
N ILE A 50 5.43 -0.81 -1.26
CA ILE A 50 5.64 0.35 -2.11
C ILE A 50 4.50 0.40 -3.14
N CYS A 51 3.79 1.51 -3.18
CA CYS A 51 2.73 1.76 -4.14
C CYS A 51 3.20 2.78 -5.18
N LEU A 52 3.09 2.42 -6.46
CA LEU A 52 3.43 3.28 -7.59
C LEU A 52 2.14 3.77 -8.23
N THR A 53 1.84 5.05 -8.07
CA THR A 53 0.63 5.68 -8.60
C THR A 53 0.96 6.70 -9.68
N TYR A 54 0.09 6.81 -10.68
CA TYR A 54 0.29 7.63 -11.87
C TYR A 54 -0.98 8.42 -12.19
N ASP A 55 -0.86 9.74 -12.32
CA ASP A 55 -2.01 10.64 -12.47
C ASP A 55 -2.23 11.11 -13.89
N ASP A 56 -3.49 11.41 -14.20
CA ASP A 56 -4.01 12.00 -15.43
C ASP A 56 -4.22 11.05 -16.61
N GLY A 57 -3.85 9.78 -16.50
CA GLY A 57 -3.99 8.82 -17.60
C GLY A 57 -3.24 9.25 -18.87
N LEU A 58 -2.01 9.76 -18.70
CA LEU A 58 -1.19 10.32 -19.77
C LEU A 58 -0.76 9.28 -20.81
N PRO A 59 -0.47 9.68 -22.07
CA PRO A 59 0.04 8.75 -23.09
C PRO A 59 1.28 7.96 -22.67
N SER A 60 2.21 8.58 -21.92
CA SER A 60 3.37 7.87 -21.37
C SER A 60 3.03 6.73 -20.44
N HIS A 61 1.84 6.72 -19.81
CA HIS A 61 1.42 5.63 -18.95
C HIS A 61 1.27 4.33 -19.74
N LEU A 62 0.60 4.40 -20.89
CA LEU A 62 0.40 3.25 -21.78
C LEU A 62 1.70 2.90 -22.54
N ASN A 63 2.42 3.90 -23.03
CA ASN A 63 3.54 3.69 -23.96
C ASN A 63 4.89 3.41 -23.26
N THR A 64 5.06 3.88 -22.02
CA THR A 64 6.33 3.79 -21.28
C THR A 64 6.14 3.05 -19.96
N VAL A 65 5.22 3.51 -19.11
CA VAL A 65 5.13 3.05 -17.71
C VAL A 65 4.70 1.59 -17.64
N ILE A 66 3.56 1.23 -18.24
CA ILE A 66 3.03 -0.14 -18.22
C ILE A 66 4.04 -1.14 -18.79
N PRO A 67 4.65 -0.91 -19.98
CA PRO A 67 5.70 -1.80 -20.48
C PRO A 67 6.87 -2.00 -19.52
N GLN A 68 7.30 -0.93 -18.82
CA GLN A 68 8.36 -1.04 -17.83
C GLN A 68 7.92 -1.84 -16.59
N LEU A 69 6.75 -1.54 -16.01
CA LEU A 69 6.20 -2.29 -14.88
C LEU A 69 6.05 -3.78 -15.21
N ASP A 70 5.42 -4.08 -16.35
CA ASP A 70 5.22 -5.44 -16.84
C ASP A 70 6.55 -6.20 -16.98
N SER A 71 7.61 -5.53 -17.47
CA SER A 71 8.93 -6.15 -17.65
C SER A 71 9.59 -6.62 -16.34
N PHE A 72 9.18 -6.06 -15.20
CA PHE A 72 9.64 -6.49 -13.87
C PHE A 72 8.59 -7.31 -13.10
N GLY A 73 7.40 -7.50 -13.70
CA GLY A 73 6.27 -8.20 -13.08
C GLY A 73 5.54 -7.37 -12.02
N PHE A 74 5.65 -6.05 -12.07
CA PHE A 74 4.99 -5.15 -11.13
C PHE A 74 3.63 -4.68 -11.62
N LYS A 75 2.79 -4.30 -10.67
CA LYS A 75 1.53 -3.60 -10.91
C LYS A 75 1.64 -2.17 -10.39
N GLY A 76 0.77 -1.33 -10.90
CA GLY A 76 0.69 0.09 -10.57
C GLY A 76 -0.75 0.53 -10.62
N THR A 77 -1.02 1.70 -10.05
CA THR A 77 -2.35 2.30 -10.01
C THR A 77 -2.37 3.57 -10.84
N PHE A 78 -3.32 3.66 -11.76
CA PHE A 78 -3.46 4.79 -12.66
C PHE A 78 -4.74 5.54 -12.31
N PHE A 79 -4.63 6.76 -11.81
CA PHE A 79 -5.76 7.63 -11.51
C PHE A 79 -6.09 8.43 -12.76
N ILE A 80 -7.17 8.04 -13.44
CA ILE A 80 -7.51 8.55 -14.76
C ILE A 80 -8.64 9.57 -14.63
N ASN A 81 -8.49 10.69 -15.32
CA ASN A 81 -9.49 11.76 -15.36
C ASN A 81 -10.52 11.53 -16.48
N SER A 82 -10.17 11.91 -17.71
CA SER A 82 -10.89 11.64 -18.95
C SER A 82 -10.03 10.75 -19.84
N ILE A 83 -10.59 9.63 -20.28
CA ILE A 83 -9.93 8.82 -21.32
C ILE A 83 -10.17 9.50 -22.66
N ARG A 84 -9.12 9.69 -23.45
CA ARG A 84 -9.22 10.07 -24.85
C ARG A 84 -9.87 8.92 -25.62
N GLY A 85 -11.20 8.86 -25.59
CA GLY A 85 -11.96 7.67 -25.97
C GLY A 85 -12.59 7.70 -27.36
N SER A 86 -12.53 8.83 -28.08
CA SER A 86 -13.03 8.90 -29.45
C SER A 86 -11.95 8.47 -30.44
N SER A 87 -12.31 7.56 -31.36
CA SER A 87 -11.57 7.40 -32.61
C SER A 87 -12.10 8.40 -33.62
N ASP A 88 -11.22 9.01 -34.40
CA ASP A 88 -11.63 9.87 -35.54
C ASP A 88 -12.24 9.03 -36.70
N ASN A 89 -12.16 7.69 -36.62
CA ASN A 89 -12.69 6.77 -37.61
C ASN A 89 -13.94 6.04 -37.07
N ILE A 90 -15.07 6.19 -37.76
CA ILE A 90 -16.30 5.45 -37.46
C ILE A 90 -16.04 3.94 -37.53
N GLY A 91 -16.51 3.19 -36.52
CA GLY A 91 -16.32 1.75 -36.43
C GLY A 91 -14.96 1.31 -35.89
N SER A 92 -14.09 2.25 -35.49
CA SER A 92 -12.81 1.97 -34.83
C SER A 92 -12.89 2.32 -33.34
N ILE A 93 -12.30 1.48 -32.50
CA ILE A 93 -12.13 1.76 -31.07
C ILE A 93 -10.84 2.56 -30.85
N SER A 94 -10.83 3.47 -29.88
CA SER A 94 -9.62 4.22 -29.51
C SER A 94 -8.51 3.24 -29.05
N PRO A 95 -7.26 3.40 -29.54
CA PRO A 95 -6.11 2.65 -29.04
C PRO A 95 -5.89 2.82 -27.54
N GLU A 96 -6.19 3.99 -26.98
CA GLU A 96 -6.10 4.29 -25.55
C GLU A 96 -7.12 3.46 -24.76
N LEU A 97 -8.37 3.35 -25.23
CA LEU A 97 -9.37 2.48 -24.60
C LEU A 97 -8.92 1.02 -24.59
N ILE A 98 -8.39 0.52 -25.71
CA ILE A 98 -7.81 -0.83 -25.76
C ILE A 98 -6.64 -0.96 -24.77
N GLY A 99 -5.76 0.05 -24.72
CA GLY A 99 -4.59 0.07 -23.85
C GLY A 99 -4.97 -0.04 -22.38
N TRP A 100 -5.92 0.78 -21.93
CA TRP A 100 -6.41 0.77 -20.55
C TRP A 100 -7.17 -0.52 -20.21
N ASN A 101 -8.00 -1.03 -21.12
CA ASN A 101 -8.64 -2.32 -20.95
C ASN A 101 -7.60 -3.43 -20.71
N LYS A 102 -6.60 -3.54 -21.59
CA LYS A 102 -5.49 -4.51 -21.45
C LYS A 102 -4.67 -4.31 -20.18
N ALA A 103 -4.44 -3.06 -19.77
CA ALA A 103 -3.75 -2.74 -18.52
C ALA A 103 -4.49 -3.35 -17.32
N SER A 104 -5.82 -3.18 -17.28
CA SER A 104 -6.67 -3.73 -16.21
C SER A 104 -6.72 -5.26 -16.25
N GLU A 105 -6.80 -5.88 -17.44
CA GLU A 105 -6.73 -7.35 -17.59
C GLU A 105 -5.41 -7.93 -17.07
N LYS A 106 -4.31 -7.18 -17.24
CA LYS A 106 -2.99 -7.54 -16.68
C LYS A 106 -2.88 -7.27 -15.18
N GLY A 107 -3.91 -6.75 -14.52
CA GLY A 107 -3.93 -6.51 -13.09
C GLY A 107 -3.41 -5.14 -12.66
N HIS A 108 -3.16 -4.20 -13.57
CA HIS A 108 -3.00 -2.81 -13.16
C HIS A 108 -4.32 -2.28 -12.61
N GLU A 109 -4.24 -1.41 -11.62
CA GLU A 109 -5.42 -0.79 -11.04
C GLU A 109 -5.77 0.49 -11.80
N ILE A 110 -7.06 0.67 -12.11
CA ILE A 110 -7.61 1.89 -12.67
C ILE A 110 -8.45 2.58 -11.59
N GLY A 111 -7.94 3.72 -11.13
CA GLY A 111 -8.57 4.62 -10.18
C GLY A 111 -9.20 5.86 -10.85
N ASN A 112 -9.99 6.59 -10.09
CA ASN A 112 -10.72 7.77 -10.52
C ASN A 112 -9.97 9.06 -10.17
N HIS A 113 -9.92 10.01 -11.10
CA HIS A 113 -9.29 11.31 -10.90
C HIS A 113 -10.19 12.49 -11.31
N THR A 114 -11.52 12.32 -11.22
CA THR A 114 -12.58 13.23 -11.70
C THR A 114 -12.61 13.41 -13.22
N LEU A 115 -13.74 13.81 -13.80
CA LEU A 115 -13.85 13.92 -15.26
C LEU A 115 -12.96 15.02 -15.86
N PHE A 116 -12.88 16.18 -15.21
CA PHE A 116 -12.20 17.36 -15.76
C PHE A 116 -10.96 17.80 -14.98
N HIS A 117 -10.51 17.00 -14.00
CA HIS A 117 -9.37 17.31 -13.15
C HIS A 117 -9.49 18.73 -12.56
N ALA A 118 -10.58 19.01 -11.84
CA ALA A 118 -10.86 20.36 -11.36
C ALA A 118 -9.78 20.86 -10.39
N CYS A 119 -9.09 21.93 -10.77
CA CYS A 119 -8.04 22.55 -9.97
C CYS A 119 -8.23 24.06 -9.89
N PRO A 120 -7.54 24.74 -8.95
CA PRO A 120 -7.59 26.19 -8.84
C PRO A 120 -7.25 26.91 -10.16
N GLU A 121 -7.97 27.98 -10.46
CA GLU A 121 -7.69 28.88 -11.60
C GLU A 121 -6.25 29.41 -11.53
N ALA A 122 -5.71 29.60 -10.33
CA ALA A 122 -4.33 30.02 -10.09
C ALA A 122 -3.27 29.09 -10.71
N PHE A 123 -3.62 27.82 -11.00
CA PHE A 123 -2.74 26.88 -11.69
C PHE A 123 -2.98 26.84 -13.21
N GLY A 124 -3.77 27.77 -13.76
CA GLY A 124 -4.02 27.92 -15.19
C GLY A 124 -5.26 27.17 -15.71
N TRP A 125 -6.12 26.67 -14.82
CA TRP A 125 -7.36 26.00 -15.23
C TRP A 125 -8.35 26.99 -15.82
N GLN A 126 -8.99 26.59 -16.93
CA GLN A 126 -10.06 27.40 -17.52
C GLN A 126 -11.17 27.59 -16.50
N LYS A 127 -11.67 28.82 -16.38
CA LYS A 127 -12.69 29.20 -15.39
C LYS A 127 -13.89 28.25 -15.31
N SER A 128 -14.35 27.70 -16.43
CA SER A 128 -15.47 26.73 -16.46
C SER A 128 -15.18 25.39 -15.78
N PHE A 129 -13.91 25.03 -15.65
CA PHE A 129 -13.41 23.79 -15.04
C PHE A 129 -12.54 24.03 -13.80
N ALA A 130 -12.40 25.30 -13.40
CA ALA A 130 -11.65 25.69 -12.22
C ALA A 130 -12.48 25.46 -10.96
N LEU A 131 -11.81 25.03 -9.89
CA LEU A 131 -12.42 24.63 -8.63
C LEU A 131 -13.25 25.77 -8.00
N GLU A 132 -12.86 27.02 -8.20
CA GLU A 132 -13.55 28.21 -7.69
C GLU A 132 -14.99 28.35 -8.22
N THR A 133 -15.32 27.70 -9.33
CA THR A 133 -16.67 27.71 -9.92
C THR A 133 -17.47 26.43 -9.66
N TYR A 134 -16.87 25.48 -8.94
CA TYR A 134 -17.51 24.19 -8.65
C TYR A 134 -18.51 24.32 -7.52
N THR A 135 -19.53 23.47 -7.56
CA THR A 135 -20.42 23.20 -6.43
C THR A 135 -20.22 21.75 -5.99
N ILE A 136 -20.53 21.44 -4.74
CA ILE A 136 -20.46 20.06 -4.23
C ILE A 136 -21.27 19.10 -5.12
N PRO A 137 -22.53 19.39 -5.51
CA PRO A 137 -23.28 18.49 -6.40
C PRO A 137 -22.60 18.26 -7.75
N ARG A 138 -22.01 19.31 -8.36
CA ARG A 138 -21.28 19.17 -9.62
C ARG A 138 -20.07 18.25 -9.45
N LEU A 139 -19.25 18.49 -8.43
CA LEU A 139 -18.06 17.69 -8.13
C LEU A 139 -18.42 16.21 -7.93
N LEU A 140 -19.44 15.92 -7.12
CA LEU A 140 -19.92 14.55 -6.87
C LEU A 140 -20.43 13.88 -8.15
N GLN A 141 -21.15 14.64 -9.00
CA GLN A 141 -21.62 14.14 -10.29
C GLN A 141 -20.45 13.82 -11.23
N GLU A 142 -19.43 14.66 -11.30
CA GLU A 142 -18.24 14.39 -12.13
C GLU A 142 -17.45 13.18 -11.64
N ILE A 143 -17.31 13.00 -10.32
CA ILE A 143 -16.68 11.80 -9.74
C ILE A 143 -17.48 10.55 -10.10
N LYS A 144 -18.81 10.58 -9.95
CA LYS A 144 -19.69 9.47 -10.31
C LYS A 144 -19.56 9.12 -11.79
N LEU A 145 -19.68 10.11 -12.68
CA LEU A 145 -19.60 9.91 -14.13
C LEU A 145 -18.23 9.37 -14.55
N ALA A 146 -17.13 9.89 -13.99
CA ALA A 146 -15.80 9.35 -14.25
C ALA A 146 -15.71 7.87 -13.85
N GLY A 147 -16.23 7.49 -12.68
CA GLY A 147 -16.27 6.10 -12.24
C GLY A 147 -17.07 5.18 -13.16
N GLU A 148 -18.22 5.65 -13.67
CA GLU A 148 -19.06 4.93 -14.62
C GLU A 148 -18.36 4.76 -15.97
N LEU A 149 -17.70 5.80 -16.48
CA LEU A 149 -16.92 5.72 -17.73
C LEU A 149 -15.76 4.72 -17.60
N LEU A 150 -15.03 4.73 -16.48
CA LEU A 150 -13.95 3.78 -16.23
C LEU A 150 -14.47 2.33 -16.13
N ALA A 151 -15.66 2.12 -15.58
CA ALA A 151 -16.32 0.81 -15.55
C ALA A 151 -16.69 0.29 -16.95
N LEU A 152 -16.97 1.17 -17.91
CA LEU A 152 -17.17 0.77 -19.31
C LEU A 152 -15.86 0.33 -19.98
N VAL A 153 -14.71 0.80 -19.49
CA VAL A 153 -13.40 0.45 -20.06
C VAL A 153 -12.90 -0.91 -19.57
N ASP A 154 -13.03 -1.19 -18.27
CA ASP A 154 -12.46 -2.41 -17.68
C ASP A 154 -13.48 -3.41 -17.13
N GLY A 155 -14.77 -3.11 -17.24
CA GLY A 155 -15.86 -3.98 -16.77
C GLY A 155 -16.00 -4.09 -15.24
N LYS A 156 -15.18 -3.40 -14.44
CA LYS A 156 -15.23 -3.47 -12.97
C LYS A 156 -16.35 -2.58 -12.43
N LYS A 157 -17.26 -3.17 -11.66
CA LYS A 157 -18.43 -2.51 -11.04
C LYS A 157 -18.21 -2.05 -9.59
N SER A 158 -17.04 -2.32 -9.03
CA SER A 158 -16.70 -1.88 -7.67
C SER A 158 -16.47 -0.37 -7.62
N LEU A 159 -16.67 0.22 -6.44
CA LEU A 159 -16.23 1.58 -6.17
C LEU A 159 -14.74 1.73 -6.47
N ARG A 160 -14.37 2.85 -7.08
CA ARG A 160 -13.00 3.14 -7.47
C ARG A 160 -12.24 3.72 -6.29
N ASN A 161 -10.95 3.41 -6.22
CA ASN A 161 -10.03 4.23 -5.45
C ASN A 161 -9.82 5.57 -6.16
N PHE A 162 -9.50 6.60 -5.40
CA PHE A 162 -9.53 7.98 -5.86
C PHE A 162 -8.24 8.73 -5.54
N ALA A 163 -7.88 9.67 -6.41
CA ALA A 163 -6.88 10.68 -6.12
C ALA A 163 -7.52 12.06 -6.27
N TYR A 164 -7.31 12.94 -5.28
CA TYR A 164 -7.81 14.31 -5.37
C TYR A 164 -7.00 15.09 -6.41
N PRO A 165 -7.65 15.67 -7.45
CA PRO A 165 -6.98 16.61 -8.35
C PRO A 165 -6.30 17.72 -7.56
N CYS A 166 -5.05 18.05 -7.95
CA CYS A 166 -4.21 19.02 -7.24
C CYS A 166 -4.06 18.76 -5.72
N ASN A 167 -4.26 17.51 -5.27
CA ASN A 167 -4.23 17.10 -3.87
C ASN A 167 -5.26 17.84 -2.99
N ASN A 168 -6.31 18.40 -3.60
CA ASN A 168 -7.26 19.26 -2.94
C ASN A 168 -8.57 18.50 -2.60
N PHE A 169 -8.86 18.40 -1.31
CA PHE A 169 -10.08 17.76 -0.77
C PHE A 169 -11.08 18.76 -0.16
N SER A 170 -10.89 20.06 -0.43
CA SER A 170 -11.77 21.12 0.06
C SER A 170 -12.34 21.94 -1.08
N LEU A 171 -13.65 22.19 -1.07
CA LEU A 171 -14.29 23.12 -1.99
C LEU A 171 -14.78 24.32 -1.18
N HIS A 172 -14.16 25.48 -1.40
CA HIS A 172 -14.28 26.63 -0.48
C HIS A 172 -13.94 26.18 0.94
N ASP A 173 -14.82 26.40 1.92
CA ASP A 173 -14.62 26.00 3.32
C ASP A 173 -15.14 24.59 3.64
N THR A 174 -15.53 23.79 2.64
CA THR A 174 -16.12 22.46 2.83
C THR A 174 -15.16 21.35 2.45
N ASP A 175 -14.71 20.58 3.44
CA ASP A 175 -14.05 19.29 3.21
C ASP A 175 -15.07 18.28 2.67
N PHE A 176 -14.84 17.79 1.45
CA PHE A 176 -15.78 16.87 0.79
C PHE A 176 -15.39 15.40 0.93
N SER A 177 -14.28 15.05 1.61
CA SER A 177 -13.81 13.66 1.68
C SER A 177 -14.84 12.73 2.31
N MET A 178 -15.49 13.17 3.40
CA MET A 178 -16.54 12.39 4.07
C MET A 178 -17.77 12.20 3.20
N LEU A 179 -18.12 13.19 2.36
CA LEU A 179 -19.25 13.08 1.43
C LEU A 179 -18.99 12.02 0.36
N LEU A 180 -17.74 11.88 -0.10
CA LEU A 180 -17.38 10.84 -1.06
C LEU A 180 -17.60 9.43 -0.48
N GLN A 181 -17.25 9.23 0.78
CA GLN A 181 -17.45 7.96 1.47
C GLN A 181 -18.93 7.69 1.76
N SER A 182 -19.64 8.63 2.40
CA SER A 182 -21.04 8.43 2.78
C SER A 182 -21.97 8.28 1.58
N GLY A 183 -21.63 8.92 0.46
CA GLY A 183 -22.36 8.81 -0.80
C GLY A 183 -21.98 7.61 -1.66
N SER A 184 -21.06 6.74 -1.19
CA SER A 184 -20.56 5.59 -1.96
C SER A 184 -20.02 5.99 -3.35
N PHE A 185 -19.29 7.09 -3.44
CA PHE A 185 -18.68 7.53 -4.70
C PHE A 185 -17.32 6.86 -4.95
N ILE A 186 -16.60 6.57 -3.87
CA ILE A 186 -15.23 6.03 -3.90
C ILE A 186 -15.06 4.99 -2.80
N LYS A 187 -13.98 4.21 -2.86
CA LYS A 187 -13.62 3.26 -1.81
C LYS A 187 -12.59 3.84 -0.83
N TYR A 188 -11.40 4.17 -1.32
CA TYR A 188 -10.32 4.84 -0.59
C TYR A 188 -9.78 6.01 -1.42
N ALA A 189 -9.04 6.93 -0.79
CA ALA A 189 -8.41 8.03 -1.52
C ALA A 189 -7.02 8.38 -1.04
N ARG A 190 -6.19 8.85 -1.97
CA ARG A 190 -4.89 9.44 -1.68
C ARG A 190 -4.87 10.95 -1.87
N THR A 191 -4.03 11.59 -1.06
CA THR A 191 -3.57 12.97 -1.22
C THR A 191 -2.09 12.96 -1.61
N GLY A 192 -1.60 14.05 -2.16
CA GLY A 192 -0.18 14.29 -2.35
C GLY A 192 0.48 14.89 -1.10
N GLY A 193 1.74 15.24 -1.27
CA GLY A 193 2.65 15.63 -0.20
C GLY A 193 4.09 15.60 -0.70
N ASN A 194 5.04 15.50 0.22
CA ASN A 194 6.47 15.57 -0.06
C ASN A 194 7.19 14.26 0.31
N ARG A 195 8.52 14.30 0.37
CA ARG A 195 9.36 13.13 0.68
C ARG A 195 9.18 12.56 2.10
N ASP A 196 8.44 13.24 2.97
CA ASP A 196 8.10 12.77 4.32
C ASP A 196 6.70 12.11 4.38
N SER A 197 5.99 12.07 3.25
CA SER A 197 4.61 11.56 3.14
C SER A 197 4.54 10.04 3.11
N ILE A 198 4.91 9.42 4.24
CA ILE A 198 4.91 7.98 4.50
C ILE A 198 3.77 7.64 5.45
N VAL A 199 3.09 6.52 5.22
CA VAL A 199 2.14 5.97 6.21
C VAL A 199 2.95 5.27 7.31
N SER A 200 3.33 6.03 8.35
CA SER A 200 4.12 5.52 9.48
C SER A 200 3.28 4.98 10.63
N ASP A 201 2.00 5.34 10.70
CA ASP A 201 1.05 4.88 11.72
C ASP A 201 -0.24 4.36 11.07
N PRO A 202 -0.24 3.10 10.59
CA PRO A 202 -1.41 2.51 9.93
C PRO A 202 -2.67 2.46 10.81
N ALA A 203 -2.55 2.41 12.15
CA ALA A 203 -3.69 2.32 13.06
C ALA A 203 -4.51 3.62 13.10
N HIS A 204 -3.89 4.77 12.82
CA HIS A 204 -4.54 6.08 12.79
C HIS A 204 -4.58 6.69 11.38
N ALA A 205 -4.24 5.92 10.34
CA ALA A 205 -4.23 6.40 8.97
C ALA A 205 -5.66 6.71 8.47
N ASN A 206 -5.83 7.87 7.85
CA ASN A 206 -7.09 8.22 7.21
C ASN A 206 -7.16 7.63 5.79
N LEU A 207 -7.99 6.60 5.60
CA LEU A 207 -8.15 5.91 4.32
C LEU A 207 -8.77 6.76 3.20
N LEU A 208 -9.31 7.93 3.54
CA LEU A 208 -9.79 8.92 2.57
C LEU A 208 -8.73 9.97 2.23
N LYS A 209 -7.55 9.92 2.86
CA LYS A 209 -6.45 10.88 2.69
C LYS A 209 -5.10 10.19 2.90
N ILE A 210 -4.90 9.03 2.26
CA ILE A 210 -3.62 8.31 2.32
C ILE A 210 -2.53 9.20 1.71
N PRO A 211 -1.46 9.54 2.44
CA PRO A 211 -0.42 10.42 1.94
C PRO A 211 0.40 9.75 0.83
N SER A 212 0.86 10.55 -0.12
CA SER A 212 1.80 10.13 -1.16
C SER A 212 2.81 11.24 -1.45
N TRP A 213 3.99 10.86 -1.91
CA TRP A 213 5.01 11.83 -2.35
C TRP A 213 4.77 12.21 -3.81
N LEU A 214 4.50 13.49 -4.06
CA LEU A 214 4.52 14.08 -5.40
C LEU A 214 5.95 14.07 -5.95
N VAL A 215 6.22 13.21 -6.93
CA VAL A 215 7.54 13.09 -7.54
C VAL A 215 7.71 14.20 -8.58
N GLU A 216 8.52 15.18 -8.23
CA GLU A 216 8.76 16.39 -9.03
C GLU A 216 9.72 16.13 -10.20
N GLU A 217 9.66 17.00 -11.22
CA GLU A 217 10.59 16.98 -12.35
C GLU A 217 12.04 17.11 -11.86
N GLY A 218 12.93 16.33 -12.48
CA GLY A 218 14.35 16.29 -12.12
C GLY A 218 14.67 15.36 -10.94
N THR A 219 13.68 14.71 -10.32
CA THR A 219 13.94 13.69 -9.28
C THR A 219 14.77 12.54 -9.85
N GLY A 220 15.91 12.26 -9.22
CA GLY A 220 16.82 11.18 -9.58
C GLY A 220 16.53 9.84 -8.89
N LEU A 221 17.30 8.82 -9.28
CA LEU A 221 17.17 7.47 -8.74
C LEU A 221 17.44 7.40 -7.23
N ASN A 222 18.42 8.17 -6.75
CA ASN A 222 18.83 8.12 -5.35
C ASN A 222 17.72 8.63 -4.43
N GLU A 223 16.97 9.64 -4.85
CA GLU A 223 15.84 10.21 -4.14
C GLU A 223 14.67 9.22 -4.09
N LEU A 224 14.38 8.52 -5.19
CA LEU A 224 13.38 7.45 -5.21
C LEU A 224 13.76 6.34 -4.22
N ILE A 225 15.00 5.86 -4.26
CA ILE A 225 15.50 4.85 -3.33
C ILE A 225 15.45 5.34 -1.87
N ALA A 226 15.80 6.60 -1.63
CA ALA A 226 15.80 7.17 -0.28
C ALA A 226 14.40 7.17 0.34
N PHE A 227 13.35 7.49 -0.44
CA PHE A 227 11.97 7.42 0.05
C PHE A 227 11.55 5.99 0.41
N ALA A 228 11.86 5.00 -0.44
CA ALA A 228 11.59 3.58 -0.12
C ALA A 228 12.31 3.13 1.16
N ARG A 229 13.57 3.54 1.35
CA ARG A 229 14.34 3.27 2.57
C ARG A 229 13.76 3.95 3.80
N ALA A 230 13.29 5.19 3.66
CA ALA A 230 12.63 5.91 4.75
C ALA A 230 11.33 5.20 5.19
N ALA A 231 10.50 4.75 4.24
CA ALA A 231 9.30 3.97 4.54
C ALA A 231 9.64 2.67 5.28
N ARG A 232 10.68 1.95 4.83
CA ARG A 232 11.15 0.73 5.48
C ARG A 232 11.65 0.95 6.90
N LYS A 233 12.42 2.02 7.12
CA LYS A 233 13.00 2.36 8.43
C LYS A 233 11.93 2.50 9.53
N VAL A 234 10.74 2.95 9.17
CA VAL A 234 9.62 3.15 10.11
C VAL A 234 8.58 2.02 10.05
N ASN A 235 8.88 0.90 9.38
CA ASN A 235 7.93 -0.19 9.10
C ASN A 235 6.61 0.31 8.48
N GLY A 236 6.69 1.40 7.71
CA GLY A 236 5.57 2.09 7.12
C GLY A 236 5.27 1.61 5.70
N ILE A 237 4.48 2.40 4.99
CA ILE A 237 4.12 2.16 3.58
C ILE A 237 4.44 3.42 2.78
N GLY A 238 5.12 3.24 1.65
CA GLY A 238 5.51 4.34 0.76
C GLY A 238 4.59 4.41 -0.47
N VAL A 239 4.02 5.57 -0.75
CA VAL A 239 3.18 5.80 -1.95
C VAL A 239 3.82 6.90 -2.80
N TYR A 240 4.14 6.57 -4.05
CA TYR A 240 4.69 7.52 -5.02
C TYR A 240 3.58 8.04 -5.92
N GLN A 241 3.53 9.34 -6.13
CA GLN A 241 2.67 10.02 -7.09
C GLN A 241 3.52 10.52 -8.26
N PHE A 242 3.45 9.82 -9.38
CA PHE A 242 4.06 10.22 -10.64
C PHE A 242 3.01 10.86 -11.56
N HIS A 243 3.46 11.71 -12.49
CA HIS A 243 2.66 12.12 -13.65
C HIS A 243 3.32 11.57 -14.91
N GLY A 244 4.06 12.41 -15.65
CA GLY A 244 4.74 12.03 -16.89
C GLY A 244 6.05 11.26 -16.65
N ILE A 245 6.24 10.16 -17.39
CA ILE A 245 7.49 9.39 -17.40
C ILE A 245 8.11 9.44 -18.80
N GLY A 246 9.22 10.15 -18.93
CA GLY A 246 9.92 10.41 -20.20
C GLY A 246 9.26 11.46 -21.10
N SER A 247 8.07 11.95 -20.73
CA SER A 247 7.31 12.95 -21.48
C SER A 247 6.28 13.65 -20.59
N GLU A 248 5.53 14.61 -21.15
CA GLU A 248 4.49 15.40 -20.48
C GLU A 248 4.97 16.17 -19.23
N PHE A 249 4.07 16.51 -18.31
CA PHE A 249 4.32 17.38 -17.15
C PHE A 249 4.86 16.62 -15.93
N PHE A 250 5.57 17.32 -15.04
CA PHE A 250 6.26 16.77 -13.86
C PHE A 250 7.12 15.55 -14.22
N ARG A 251 7.90 15.71 -15.29
CA ARG A 251 8.55 14.61 -15.98
C ARG A 251 9.68 14.01 -15.15
N VAL A 252 9.54 12.73 -14.83
CA VAL A 252 10.66 11.88 -14.40
C VAL A 252 11.25 11.20 -15.63
N ASP A 253 12.56 11.10 -15.72
CA ASP A 253 13.23 10.42 -16.84
C ASP A 253 12.85 8.93 -16.90
N ALA A 254 12.59 8.42 -18.11
CA ALA A 254 12.15 7.03 -18.31
C ALA A 254 13.21 6.00 -17.91
N GLN A 255 14.50 6.34 -18.02
CA GLN A 255 15.60 5.48 -17.56
C GLN A 255 15.71 5.50 -16.03
N VAL A 256 15.49 6.66 -15.39
CA VAL A 256 15.41 6.77 -13.93
C VAL A 256 14.27 5.92 -13.39
N HIS A 257 13.07 6.04 -13.96
CA HIS A 257 11.92 5.21 -13.58
C HIS A 257 12.24 3.71 -13.74
N ARG A 258 12.79 3.30 -14.89
CA ARG A 258 13.17 1.90 -15.13
C ARG A 258 14.23 1.40 -14.16
N ALA A 259 15.22 2.24 -13.83
CA ALA A 259 16.28 1.89 -12.89
C ALA A 259 15.73 1.72 -11.48
N PHE A 260 14.75 2.53 -11.08
CA PHE A 260 14.08 2.37 -9.80
C PHE A 260 13.27 1.07 -9.73
N LEU A 261 12.53 0.72 -10.78
CA LEU A 261 11.85 -0.58 -10.86
C LEU A 261 12.84 -1.75 -10.77
N ARG A 262 13.96 -1.67 -11.50
CA ARG A 262 15.02 -2.69 -11.37
C ARG A 262 15.52 -2.81 -9.94
N TRP A 263 15.79 -1.69 -9.28
CA TRP A 263 16.24 -1.67 -7.90
C TRP A 263 15.21 -2.33 -6.97
N LEU A 264 13.91 -2.01 -7.09
CA LEU A 264 12.84 -2.68 -6.33
C LEU A 264 12.82 -4.19 -6.57
N LYS A 265 13.05 -4.63 -7.81
CA LYS A 265 13.09 -6.06 -8.17
C LYS A 265 14.29 -6.78 -7.54
N GLU A 266 15.45 -6.14 -7.54
CA GLU A 266 16.67 -6.66 -6.91
C GLU A 266 16.56 -6.73 -5.38
N HIS A 267 15.69 -5.90 -4.78
CA HIS A 267 15.44 -5.84 -3.34
C HIS A 267 14.08 -6.44 -2.95
N ALA A 268 13.58 -7.41 -3.72
CA ALA A 268 12.26 -8.03 -3.50
C ALA A 268 12.15 -8.85 -2.20
N SER A 269 13.26 -9.10 -1.50
CA SER A 269 13.27 -9.64 -0.13
C SER A 269 12.87 -8.61 0.93
N GLU A 270 13.01 -7.32 0.62
CA GLU A 270 12.76 -6.19 1.52
C GLU A 270 11.53 -5.37 1.13
N TYR A 271 11.20 -5.35 -0.16
CA TYR A 271 10.12 -4.54 -0.71
C TYR A 271 9.13 -5.40 -1.49
N GLU A 272 7.87 -5.02 -1.40
CA GLU A 272 6.78 -5.54 -2.23
C GLU A 272 6.13 -4.37 -2.96
N VAL A 273 5.85 -4.53 -4.26
CA VAL A 273 5.17 -3.50 -5.05
C VAL A 273 3.72 -3.91 -5.22
N GLY A 274 2.81 -3.06 -4.76
CA GLY A 274 1.37 -3.30 -4.82
C GLY A 274 0.60 -2.13 -5.43
N THR A 275 -0.65 -2.43 -5.77
CA THR A 275 -1.68 -1.46 -6.12
C THR A 275 -2.10 -0.61 -4.92
N PHE A 276 -2.85 0.44 -5.17
CA PHE A 276 -3.39 1.31 -4.13
C PHE A 276 -4.50 0.62 -3.33
N GLU A 277 -5.29 -0.24 -3.98
CA GLU A 277 -6.21 -1.15 -3.29
C GLU A 277 -5.48 -2.02 -2.25
N GLU A 278 -4.39 -2.69 -2.66
CA GLU A 278 -3.56 -3.52 -1.76
C GLU A 278 -2.91 -2.66 -0.68
N THR A 279 -2.56 -1.42 -0.99
CA THR A 279 -2.03 -0.44 -0.03
C THR A 279 -3.04 -0.12 1.06
N ALA A 280 -4.28 0.20 0.70
CA ALA A 280 -5.33 0.45 1.68
C ALA A 280 -5.62 -0.79 2.54
N GLN A 281 -5.64 -1.97 1.93
CA GLN A 281 -5.81 -3.24 2.65
C GLN A 281 -4.66 -3.50 3.64
N GLU A 282 -3.42 -3.20 3.25
CA GLU A 282 -2.25 -3.36 4.11
C GLU A 282 -2.26 -2.36 5.27
N ILE A 283 -2.70 -1.13 5.04
CA ILE A 283 -2.92 -0.14 6.10
C ILE A 283 -3.93 -0.69 7.11
N ILE A 284 -5.09 -1.17 6.64
CA ILE A 284 -6.13 -1.75 7.50
C ILE A 284 -5.57 -2.93 8.30
N ARG A 285 -4.82 -3.83 7.63
CA ARG A 285 -4.24 -5.01 8.26
C ARG A 285 -3.23 -4.63 9.36
N LYS A 286 -2.28 -3.74 9.06
CA LYS A 286 -1.28 -3.27 10.04
C LYS A 286 -1.89 -2.43 11.17
N GLY A 287 -3.04 -1.81 10.93
CA GLY A 287 -3.79 -1.08 11.96
C GLY A 287 -4.58 -1.94 12.95
N GLN A 288 -4.72 -3.25 12.69
CA GLN A 288 -5.43 -4.16 13.60
C GLN A 288 -4.56 -4.56 14.80
N PRO A 289 -5.09 -4.53 16.04
CA PRO A 289 -4.36 -4.99 17.22
C PRO A 289 -3.93 -6.47 17.09
N GLY A 290 -2.63 -6.75 17.25
CA GLY A 290 -2.10 -8.11 17.38
C GLY A 290 -1.80 -8.86 16.07
N PHE A 291 -1.79 -8.18 14.92
CA PHE A 291 -1.42 -8.83 13.66
C PHE A 291 0.12 -8.88 13.49
N PRO A 292 0.75 -10.07 13.32
CA PRO A 292 2.18 -10.16 13.07
C PRO A 292 2.55 -9.63 11.66
N ASP A 293 3.74 -9.03 11.52
CA ASP A 293 4.30 -8.67 10.21
C ASP A 293 4.57 -9.93 9.38
N ARG A 294 4.34 -9.87 8.06
CA ARG A 294 4.55 -10.99 7.12
C ARG A 294 6.03 -11.24 6.82
#